data_AF-A0AAW4CR96-F1
#
_entry.id   AF-A0AAW4CR96-F1
#
_cell.length_a   1.000
_cell.length_b   1.000
_cell.length_c   1.000
_cell.angle_alpha   90.00
_cell.angle_beta   90.00
_cell.angle_gamma   90.00
#
_symmetry.space_group_name_H-M   'P 1'
#
loop_
_entity.id
_entity.type
_entity.pdbx_description
1 polymer ?
#
loop_
_entity_poly.entity_id
_entity_poly.type
_entity_poly.pdbx_seq_one_letter_code
_entity_poly.pdbx_strand_id
1 'polypeptide(L)'
;AEMQRANMTMPLLIGGATTSRVHTALRIDPAFTGPVVHVLDASRAVGVATALVSETQKADFVQKTKDDYEHVRVARANKGQSQLLSLEDARANAFEMDESLKAPRPLLPGTHRFPDWDLNDLVNYIDWTPFFRAWELAGNYPAILEDEIVGESARSLFADAQKMLGKIIDEKWLTAR
;
A
#
# COMPACT_ATOMS: atom_id res chain seq x y z
N ALA A 1 -23.66 -5.79 -5.36
CA ALA A 1 -22.41 -5.66 -6.14
C ALA A 1 -22.68 -6.01 -7.60
N GLU A 2 -21.96 -5.40 -8.54
CA GLU A 2 -22.17 -5.59 -9.98
C GLU A 2 -21.95 -7.04 -10.45
N MET A 3 -20.94 -7.74 -9.91
CA MET A 3 -20.72 -9.16 -10.24
C MET A 3 -21.91 -10.04 -9.87
N GLN A 4 -22.53 -9.79 -8.71
CA GLN A 4 -23.74 -10.50 -8.30
C GLN A 4 -24.90 -10.20 -9.25
N ARG A 5 -25.09 -8.92 -9.60
CA ARG A 5 -26.14 -8.46 -10.52
C ARG A 5 -26.00 -9.07 -11.91
N ALA A 6 -24.76 -9.28 -12.35
CA ALA A 6 -24.42 -9.91 -13.62
C ALA A 6 -24.37 -11.45 -13.57
N ASN A 7 -24.78 -12.08 -12.44
CA ASN A 7 -24.72 -13.53 -12.22
C ASN A 7 -23.33 -14.15 -12.49
N MET A 8 -22.27 -13.39 -12.18
CA MET A 8 -20.90 -13.84 -12.32
C MET A 8 -20.58 -14.93 -11.28
N THR A 9 -19.75 -15.90 -11.66
CA THR A 9 -19.40 -17.05 -10.80
C THR A 9 -17.89 -17.26 -10.65
N MET A 10 -17.08 -16.55 -11.43
CA MET A 10 -15.63 -16.59 -11.31
C MET A 10 -15.16 -15.95 -9.99
N PRO A 11 -14.02 -16.40 -9.45
CA PRO A 11 -13.44 -15.79 -8.26
C PRO A 11 -13.11 -14.29 -8.44
N LEU A 12 -13.32 -13.51 -7.39
CA LEU A 12 -12.89 -12.12 -7.27
C LEU A 12 -11.63 -12.05 -6.41
N LEU A 13 -10.50 -11.69 -7.03
CA LEU A 13 -9.25 -11.42 -6.33
C LEU A 13 -9.14 -9.92 -6.04
N ILE A 14 -8.88 -9.57 -4.78
CA ILE A 14 -8.72 -8.21 -4.30
C ILE A 14 -7.29 -8.02 -3.82
N GLY A 15 -6.59 -7.03 -4.35
CA GLY A 15 -5.23 -6.67 -3.93
C GLY A 15 -4.96 -5.19 -4.17
N GLY A 16 -3.81 -4.72 -3.70
CA GLY A 16 -3.38 -3.32 -3.83
C GLY A 16 -3.29 -2.59 -2.49
N ALA A 17 -2.64 -1.43 -2.51
CA ALA A 17 -2.16 -0.72 -1.30
C ALA A 17 -3.24 -0.40 -0.26
N THR A 18 -4.47 -0.08 -0.69
CA THR A 18 -5.58 0.29 0.21
C THR A 18 -6.42 -0.91 0.63
N THR A 19 -6.19 -2.07 0.04
CA THR A 19 -6.98 -3.28 0.32
C THR A 19 -6.44 -3.98 1.56
N SER A 20 -7.32 -4.67 2.27
CA SER A 20 -6.92 -5.49 3.41
C SER A 20 -7.84 -6.69 3.56
N ARG A 21 -7.32 -7.74 4.20
CA ARG A 21 -8.10 -8.91 4.60
C ARG A 21 -9.33 -8.51 5.41
N VAL A 22 -9.17 -7.57 6.35
CA VAL A 22 -10.26 -7.11 7.23
C VAL A 22 -11.34 -6.37 6.45
N HIS A 23 -10.98 -5.42 5.59
CA HIS A 23 -11.96 -4.69 4.78
C HIS A 23 -12.68 -5.65 3.80
N THR A 24 -11.94 -6.55 3.17
CA THR A 24 -12.49 -7.54 2.23
C THR A 24 -13.52 -8.42 2.93
N ALA A 25 -13.19 -8.99 4.09
CA ALA A 25 -14.09 -9.83 4.88
C ALA A 25 -15.36 -9.10 5.35
N LEU A 26 -15.25 -7.82 5.72
CA LEU A 26 -16.37 -7.05 6.28
C LEU A 26 -17.29 -6.42 5.22
N ARG A 27 -16.74 -6.01 4.07
CA ARG A 27 -17.44 -5.15 3.11
C ARG A 27 -17.62 -5.75 1.72
N ILE A 28 -16.66 -6.56 1.26
CA ILE A 28 -16.64 -7.05 -0.12
C ILE A 28 -17.22 -8.47 -0.20
N ASP A 29 -16.71 -9.38 0.63
CA ASP A 29 -17.12 -10.78 0.67
C ASP A 29 -18.64 -10.98 0.87
N PRO A 30 -19.34 -10.24 1.76
CA PRO A 30 -20.79 -10.40 1.92
C PRO A 30 -21.61 -9.94 0.71
N ALA A 31 -21.01 -9.15 -0.20
CA ALA A 31 -21.71 -8.55 -1.33
C ALA A 31 -21.69 -9.42 -2.61
N PHE A 32 -21.01 -10.57 -2.58
CA PHE A 32 -20.86 -11.50 -3.69
C PHE A 32 -20.93 -12.96 -3.20
N THR A 33 -21.79 -13.78 -3.80
CA THR A 33 -21.94 -15.19 -3.39
C THR A 33 -20.80 -16.08 -3.87
N GLY A 34 -20.09 -15.68 -4.92
CA GLY A 34 -18.92 -16.40 -5.41
C GLY A 34 -17.68 -16.24 -4.50
N PRO A 35 -16.56 -16.87 -4.86
CA PRO A 35 -15.32 -16.77 -4.10
C PRO A 35 -14.76 -15.36 -4.11
N VAL A 36 -14.44 -14.80 -2.94
CA VAL A 36 -13.73 -13.53 -2.78
C VAL A 36 -12.46 -13.78 -2.00
N VAL A 37 -11.31 -13.37 -2.53
CA VAL A 37 -10.01 -13.64 -1.91
C VAL A 37 -9.16 -12.38 -1.91
N HIS A 38 -8.72 -11.96 -0.73
CA HIS A 38 -7.72 -10.90 -0.57
C HIS A 38 -6.34 -11.52 -0.77
N VAL A 39 -5.54 -10.90 -1.63
CA VAL A 39 -4.18 -11.32 -1.94
C VAL A 39 -3.23 -10.19 -1.55
N LEU A 40 -2.24 -10.52 -0.71
CA LEU A 40 -1.34 -9.54 -0.12
C LEU A 40 -0.34 -8.96 -1.13
N ASP A 41 0.25 -9.82 -1.95
CA ASP A 41 1.34 -9.49 -2.85
C ASP A 41 1.32 -10.42 -4.10
N ALA A 42 2.15 -10.11 -5.08
CA ALA A 42 2.21 -10.84 -6.35
C ALA A 42 2.71 -12.29 -6.15
N SER A 43 3.68 -12.50 -5.25
CA SER A 43 4.23 -13.83 -4.96
C SER A 43 3.16 -14.85 -4.54
N ARG A 44 2.17 -14.39 -3.75
CA ARG A 44 1.06 -15.23 -3.26
C ARG A 44 -0.06 -15.39 -4.26
N ALA A 45 -0.20 -14.49 -5.22
CA ALA A 45 -1.28 -14.52 -6.21
C ALA A 45 -1.27 -15.80 -7.04
N VAL A 46 -0.09 -16.32 -7.39
CA VAL A 46 0.06 -17.55 -8.20
C VAL A 46 -0.51 -18.77 -7.46
N GLY A 47 -0.18 -18.93 -6.18
CA GLY A 47 -0.69 -20.03 -5.36
C GLY A 47 -2.21 -19.95 -5.19
N VAL A 48 -2.74 -18.75 -4.95
CA VAL A 48 -4.19 -18.51 -4.83
C VAL A 48 -4.90 -18.84 -6.14
N ALA A 49 -4.41 -18.35 -7.27
CA ALA A 49 -5.01 -18.63 -8.57
C ALA A 49 -5.00 -20.13 -8.88
N THR A 50 -3.88 -20.82 -8.59
CA THR A 50 -3.73 -22.27 -8.79
C THR A 50 -4.74 -23.06 -7.96
N ALA A 51 -4.93 -22.70 -6.68
CA ALA A 51 -5.92 -23.34 -5.83
C ALA A 51 -7.36 -23.11 -6.33
N LEU A 52 -7.67 -21.91 -6.85
CA LEU A 52 -9.00 -21.54 -7.32
C LEU A 52 -9.42 -22.17 -8.65
N VAL A 53 -8.47 -22.57 -9.49
CA VAL A 53 -8.72 -23.30 -10.74
C VAL A 53 -8.62 -24.82 -10.60
N SER A 54 -8.07 -25.31 -9.49
CA SER A 54 -7.91 -26.74 -9.22
C SER A 54 -9.24 -27.41 -8.90
N GLU A 55 -9.56 -28.50 -9.60
CA GLU A 55 -10.78 -29.29 -9.35
C GLU A 55 -10.81 -29.94 -7.96
N THR A 56 -9.64 -30.25 -7.39
CA THR A 56 -9.52 -30.94 -6.10
C THR A 56 -9.32 -29.98 -4.93
N GLN A 57 -8.75 -28.80 -5.15
CA GLN A 57 -8.42 -27.87 -4.06
C GLN A 57 -9.40 -26.71 -3.92
N LYS A 58 -10.13 -26.34 -4.98
CA LYS A 58 -10.97 -25.14 -5.01
C LYS A 58 -12.01 -25.13 -3.90
N ALA A 59 -12.75 -26.22 -3.71
CA ALA A 59 -13.85 -26.28 -2.75
C ALA A 59 -13.35 -26.02 -1.32
N ASP A 60 -12.34 -26.78 -0.89
CA ASP A 60 -11.73 -26.65 0.43
C ASP A 60 -11.07 -25.29 0.64
N PHE A 61 -10.37 -24.77 -0.38
CA PHE A 61 -9.74 -23.45 -0.30
C PHE A 61 -10.76 -22.32 -0.13
N VAL A 62 -11.85 -22.36 -0.89
CA VAL A 62 -12.93 -21.36 -0.80
C VAL A 62 -13.62 -21.45 0.55
N GLN A 63 -13.94 -22.66 1.03
CA GLN A 63 -14.57 -22.85 2.32
C GLN A 63 -13.69 -22.32 3.45
N LYS A 64 -12.40 -22.70 3.47
CA LYS A 64 -11.44 -22.20 4.46
C LYS A 64 -11.33 -20.68 4.45
N THR A 65 -11.32 -20.06 3.26
CA THR A 65 -11.28 -18.59 3.14
C THR A 65 -12.55 -17.95 3.72
N LYS A 66 -13.73 -18.53 3.46
CA LYS A 66 -15.01 -18.04 4.02
C LYS A 66 -15.03 -18.16 5.54
N ASP A 67 -14.54 -19.28 6.09
CA ASP A 67 -14.44 -19.50 7.54
C ASP A 67 -13.48 -18.49 8.18
N ASP A 68 -12.32 -18.26 7.54
CA ASP A 68 -11.33 -17.27 7.97
C ASP A 68 -11.89 -15.84 7.97
N TYR A 69 -12.75 -15.51 7.00
CA TYR A 69 -13.42 -14.21 6.96
C TYR A 69 -14.52 -14.09 7.99
N GLU A 70 -15.27 -15.16 8.25
CA GLU A 70 -16.26 -15.19 9.31
C GLU A 70 -15.61 -14.96 10.67
N HIS A 71 -14.49 -15.63 10.93
CA HIS A 71 -13.71 -15.40 12.14
C HIS A 71 -13.28 -13.93 12.29
N VAL A 72 -12.82 -13.30 11.20
CA VAL A 72 -12.45 -11.88 11.19
C VAL A 72 -13.66 -10.97 11.47
N ARG A 73 -14.83 -11.28 10.90
CA ARG A 73 -16.08 -10.54 11.15
C ARG A 73 -16.50 -10.62 12.61
N VAL A 74 -16.53 -11.82 13.18
CA VAL A 74 -16.86 -12.06 14.59
C VAL A 74 -15.87 -11.37 15.52
N ALA A 75 -14.56 -11.53 15.27
CA ALA A 75 -13.53 -10.89 16.07
C ALA A 75 -13.64 -9.35 16.04
N ARG A 76 -13.99 -8.77 14.88
CA ARG A 76 -14.18 -7.32 14.77
C ARG A 76 -15.46 -6.84 15.44
N ALA A 77 -16.56 -7.59 15.35
CA ALA A 77 -17.82 -7.27 16.02
C ALA A 77 -17.68 -7.29 17.55
N ASN A 78 -16.86 -8.22 18.07
CA ASN A 78 -16.58 -8.35 19.51
C ASN A 78 -15.52 -7.36 20.01
N LYS A 79 -14.84 -6.61 19.13
CA LYS A 79 -13.87 -5.62 19.55
C LYS A 79 -14.60 -4.42 20.16
N GLY A 80 -14.32 -4.14 21.43
CA GLY A 80 -14.85 -2.98 22.13
C GLY A 80 -14.62 -1.69 21.33
N GLN A 81 -15.64 -0.84 21.29
CA GLN A 81 -15.52 0.47 20.66
C GLN A 81 -14.65 1.37 21.54
N SER A 82 -13.75 2.14 20.92
CA SER A 82 -13.09 3.23 21.62
C SER A 82 -14.15 4.18 22.16
N GLN A 83 -13.98 4.68 23.38
CA GLN A 83 -14.84 5.76 23.87
C GLN A 83 -14.65 6.96 22.96
N LEU A 84 -15.74 7.38 22.31
CA LEU A 84 -15.76 8.54 21.44
C LEU A 84 -16.21 9.76 22.24
N LEU A 85 -15.55 10.88 22.04
CA LEU A 85 -16.02 12.17 22.51
C LEU A 85 -17.14 12.68 21.60
N SER A 86 -18.01 13.52 22.15
CA SER A 86 -18.90 14.33 21.31
C SER A 86 -18.06 15.30 20.46
N LEU A 87 -18.63 15.78 19.36
CA LEU A 87 -17.97 16.81 18.54
C LEU A 87 -17.72 18.09 19.35
N GLU A 88 -18.60 18.39 20.30
CA GLU A 88 -18.48 19.54 21.20
C GLU A 88 -17.28 19.38 22.14
N ASP A 89 -17.18 18.25 22.85
CA ASP A 89 -16.08 17.97 23.78
C ASP A 89 -14.73 17.90 23.04
N ALA A 90 -14.71 17.30 21.85
CA ALA A 90 -13.51 17.24 21.03
C ALA A 90 -13.02 18.63 20.59
N ARG A 91 -13.94 19.57 20.31
CA ARG A 91 -13.61 20.95 20.00
C ARG A 91 -13.21 21.75 21.24
N ALA A 92 -13.81 21.48 22.39
CA ALA A 92 -13.41 22.07 23.65
C ALA A 92 -11.98 21.64 24.07
N ASN A 93 -11.60 20.40 23.75
CA ASN A 93 -10.25 19.86 23.95
C ASN A 93 -9.28 20.20 22.79
N ALA A 94 -9.55 21.25 22.02
CA ALA A 94 -8.65 21.66 20.94
C ALA A 94 -7.27 22.06 21.50
N PHE A 95 -6.25 21.99 20.64
CA PHE A 95 -4.91 22.45 20.98
C PHE A 95 -4.94 23.95 21.34
N GLU A 96 -4.53 24.29 22.57
CA GLU A 96 -4.38 25.66 23.02
C GLU A 96 -3.03 26.22 22.52
N MET A 97 -3.11 27.14 21.56
CA MET A 97 -1.92 27.78 20.98
C MET A 97 -1.46 28.95 21.85
N ASP A 98 -0.18 28.97 22.19
CA ASP A 98 0.48 30.16 22.74
C ASP A 98 0.74 31.18 21.61
N GLU A 99 0.01 32.30 21.62
CA GLU A 99 0.16 33.38 20.63
C GLU A 99 1.55 34.02 20.63
N SER A 100 2.33 33.88 21.71
CA SER A 100 3.73 34.36 21.74
C SER A 100 4.65 33.51 20.85
N LEU A 101 4.27 32.26 20.56
CA LEU A 101 5.00 31.33 19.69
C LEU A 101 4.55 31.42 18.22
N LYS A 102 3.72 32.40 17.88
CA LYS A 102 3.20 32.57 16.53
C LYS A 102 4.32 32.80 15.53
N ALA A 103 4.39 31.93 14.53
CA ALA A 103 5.37 32.03 13.45
C ALA A 103 5.22 33.37 12.68
N PRO A 104 6.33 33.94 12.19
CA PRO A 104 6.29 35.15 11.38
C PRO A 104 5.58 34.89 10.04
N ARG A 105 5.20 35.98 9.37
CA ARG A 105 4.64 35.88 8.01
C ARG A 105 5.67 35.20 7.07
N PRO A 106 5.21 34.38 6.10
CA PRO A 106 6.10 33.80 5.11
C PRO A 106 6.92 34.88 4.38
N LEU A 107 8.19 34.60 4.13
CA LEU A 107 9.09 35.52 3.42
C LEU A 107 8.60 35.84 2.01
N LEU A 108 8.02 34.85 1.33
CA LEU A 108 7.49 34.95 -0.02
C LEU A 108 6.07 34.38 -0.06
N PRO A 109 5.03 35.18 0.25
CA PRO A 109 3.65 34.74 0.15
C PRO A 109 3.22 34.65 -1.33
N GLY A 110 2.35 33.70 -1.64
CA GLY A 110 1.83 33.51 -3.00
C GLY A 110 2.06 32.09 -3.52
N THR A 111 1.72 31.87 -4.79
CA THR A 111 1.94 30.59 -5.47
C THR A 111 3.25 30.65 -6.24
N HIS A 112 4.17 29.73 -5.93
CA HIS A 112 5.39 29.53 -6.70
C HIS A 112 5.29 28.24 -7.50
N ARG A 113 5.76 28.25 -8.74
CA ARG A 113 5.76 27.09 -9.63
C ARG A 113 7.18 26.75 -10.02
N PHE A 114 7.46 25.46 -10.08
CA PHE A 114 8.74 24.89 -10.50
C PHE A 114 8.49 23.96 -11.69
N PRO A 115 8.44 24.51 -12.93
CA PRO A 115 7.96 23.77 -14.10
C PRO A 115 8.98 22.76 -14.67
N ASP A 116 10.22 22.82 -14.21
CA ASP A 116 11.35 22.05 -14.70
C ASP A 116 12.47 21.97 -13.65
N TRP A 117 12.15 21.53 -12.44
CA TRP A 117 13.17 21.36 -11.41
C TRP A 117 14.24 20.34 -11.84
N ASP A 118 15.52 20.63 -11.57
CA ASP A 118 16.62 19.78 -12.00
C ASP A 118 16.52 18.40 -11.36
N LEU A 119 16.48 17.35 -12.19
CA LEU A 119 16.45 15.98 -11.71
C LEU A 119 17.74 15.62 -10.96
N ASN A 120 18.88 16.21 -11.30
CA ASN A 120 20.14 16.00 -10.57
C ASN A 120 20.02 16.42 -9.11
N ASP A 121 19.31 17.51 -8.84
CA ASP A 121 19.05 17.95 -7.47
C ASP A 121 18.18 16.90 -6.74
N LEU A 122 17.11 16.43 -7.39
CA LEU A 122 16.17 15.48 -6.79
C LEU A 122 16.79 14.11 -6.50
N VAL A 123 17.76 13.64 -7.29
CA VAL A 123 18.45 12.35 -7.06
C VAL A 123 19.01 12.27 -5.63
N ASN A 124 19.51 13.39 -5.10
CA ASN A 124 20.10 13.45 -3.75
C ASN A 124 19.06 13.31 -2.62
N TYR A 125 17.77 13.42 -2.94
CA TYR A 125 16.66 13.34 -1.98
C TYR A 125 15.84 12.04 -2.13
N ILE A 126 16.25 11.13 -3.01
CA ILE A 126 15.57 9.84 -3.14
C ILE A 126 15.81 9.00 -1.89
N ASP A 127 14.72 8.67 -1.18
CA ASP A 127 14.71 7.53 -0.26
C ASP A 127 14.62 6.24 -1.09
N TRP A 128 15.70 5.47 -1.10
CA TRP A 128 15.80 4.21 -1.82
C TRP A 128 15.12 3.04 -1.09
N THR A 129 14.74 3.21 0.17
CA THR A 129 14.11 2.13 0.95
C THR A 129 12.77 1.69 0.33
N PRO A 130 11.83 2.59 -0.03
CA PRO A 130 10.62 2.21 -0.77
C PRO A 130 10.90 1.56 -2.11
N PHE A 131 11.98 1.96 -2.81
CA PHE A 131 12.38 1.35 -4.08
C PHE A 131 12.74 -0.13 -3.89
N PHE A 132 13.59 -0.48 -2.92
CA PHE A 132 13.91 -1.89 -2.65
C PHE A 132 12.70 -2.70 -2.20
N ARG A 133 11.82 -2.11 -1.38
CA ARG A 133 10.57 -2.76 -0.95
C ARG A 133 9.63 -3.05 -2.12
N ALA A 134 9.58 -2.17 -3.13
CA ALA A 134 8.79 -2.40 -4.34
C ALA A 134 9.31 -3.58 -5.16
N TRP A 135 10.59 -3.91 -5.02
CA TRP A 135 11.25 -5.09 -5.60
C TRP A 135 11.29 -6.30 -4.66
N GLU A 136 10.48 -6.29 -3.59
CA GLU A 136 10.41 -7.36 -2.58
C GLU A 136 11.74 -7.67 -1.87
N LEU A 137 12.67 -6.69 -1.84
CA LEU A 137 13.92 -6.78 -1.09
C LEU A 137 13.75 -6.14 0.29
N ALA A 138 13.78 -6.98 1.33
CA ALA A 138 13.61 -6.54 2.71
C ALA A 138 14.90 -5.90 3.27
N GLY A 139 14.77 -4.71 3.83
CA GLY A 139 15.87 -3.96 4.43
C GLY A 139 15.67 -2.46 4.27
N ASN A 140 16.52 -1.68 4.91
CA ASN A 140 16.55 -0.22 4.77
C ASN A 140 17.85 0.19 4.06
N TYR A 141 17.77 1.15 3.16
CA TYR A 141 18.95 1.75 2.55
C TYR A 141 19.67 2.67 3.57
N PRO A 142 21.02 2.68 3.63
CA PRO A 142 21.96 1.91 2.80
C PRO A 142 22.29 0.51 3.32
N ALA A 143 21.88 0.15 4.54
CA ALA A 143 22.25 -1.11 5.20
C ALA A 143 21.89 -2.38 4.40
N ILE A 144 20.80 -2.36 3.62
CA ILE A 144 20.40 -3.47 2.74
C ILE A 144 21.49 -3.85 1.72
N LEU A 145 22.37 -2.91 1.36
CA LEU A 145 23.46 -3.17 0.41
C LEU A 145 24.54 -4.09 0.99
N GLU A 146 24.61 -4.24 2.31
CA GLU A 146 25.60 -5.09 3.00
C GLU A 146 24.94 -6.36 3.59
N ASP A 147 23.65 -6.56 3.37
CA ASP A 147 22.91 -7.71 3.88
C ASP A 147 23.47 -9.03 3.33
N GLU A 148 23.60 -10.03 4.21
CA GLU A 148 24.21 -11.33 3.86
C GLU A 148 23.35 -12.16 2.90
N ILE A 149 22.04 -11.95 2.90
CA ILE A 149 21.09 -12.75 2.12
C ILE A 149 20.72 -12.02 0.83
N VAL A 150 20.34 -10.74 0.93
CA VAL A 150 19.81 -9.97 -0.21
C VAL A 150 20.76 -8.90 -0.73
N GLY A 151 21.91 -8.67 -0.08
CA GLY A 151 22.80 -7.55 -0.40
C GLY A 151 23.39 -7.61 -1.81
N GLU A 152 23.69 -8.80 -2.34
CA GLU A 152 24.14 -8.94 -3.73
C GLU A 152 23.07 -8.47 -4.72
N SER A 153 21.85 -8.98 -4.58
CA SER A 153 20.71 -8.59 -5.40
C SER A 153 20.39 -7.10 -5.26
N ALA A 154 20.45 -6.56 -4.04
CA ALA A 154 20.21 -5.15 -3.77
C ALA A 154 21.27 -4.26 -4.46
N ARG A 155 22.56 -4.61 -4.39
CA ARG A 155 23.63 -3.88 -5.09
C ARG A 155 23.47 -3.93 -6.61
N SER A 156 23.13 -5.10 -7.17
CA SER A 156 22.89 -5.24 -8.61
C SER A 156 21.72 -4.36 -9.07
N LEU A 157 20.58 -4.46 -8.38
CA LEU A 157 19.38 -3.67 -8.69
C LEU A 157 19.66 -2.17 -8.56
N PHE A 158 20.37 -1.75 -7.51
CA PHE A 158 20.74 -0.36 -7.31
C PHE A 158 21.64 0.16 -8.42
N ALA A 159 22.64 -0.61 -8.84
CA ALA A 159 23.54 -0.23 -9.92
C ALA A 159 22.77 -0.05 -11.25
N ASP A 160 21.80 -0.91 -11.54
CA ASP A 160 20.98 -0.78 -12.75
C ASP A 160 20.02 0.41 -12.67
N ALA A 161 19.44 0.66 -11.49
CA ALA A 161 18.61 1.84 -11.25
C ALA A 161 19.40 3.15 -11.42
N GLN A 162 20.63 3.21 -10.91
CA GLN A 162 21.52 4.37 -11.07
C GLN A 162 21.88 4.63 -12.54
N LYS A 163 22.21 3.57 -13.31
CA LYS A 163 22.48 3.70 -14.75
C LYS A 163 21.25 4.21 -15.51
N MET A 164 20.07 3.65 -15.21
CA MET A 164 18.82 4.08 -15.85
C MET A 164 18.46 5.52 -15.48
N LEU A 165 18.68 5.91 -14.23
CA LEU A 165 18.46 7.27 -13.76
C LEU A 165 19.39 8.26 -14.48
N GLY A 166 20.67 7.93 -14.63
CA GLY A 166 21.61 8.73 -15.43
C GLY A 166 21.11 8.92 -16.87
N LYS A 167 20.67 7.84 -17.53
CA LYS A 167 20.09 7.92 -18.87
C LYS A 167 18.84 8.80 -18.94
N ILE A 168 17.94 8.68 -17.97
CA ILE A 168 16.73 9.51 -17.87
C ILE A 168 17.07 10.99 -17.81
N ILE A 169 18.11 11.36 -17.04
CA ILE A 169 18.55 12.73 -16.86
C ILE A 169 19.26 13.25 -18.12
N ASP A 170 20.25 12.50 -18.62
CA ASP A 170 21.07 12.90 -19.78
C ASP A 170 20.24 13.06 -21.05
N GLU A 171 19.30 12.14 -21.28
CA GLU A 171 18.42 12.13 -22.44
C GLU A 171 17.10 12.89 -22.20
N LYS A 172 16.92 13.49 -21.01
CA LYS A 172 15.74 14.29 -20.63
C LYS A 172 14.40 13.58 -20.86
N TRP A 173 14.31 12.30 -20.45
CA TRP A 173 13.10 11.50 -20.62
C TRP A 173 11.93 12.00 -19.78
N LEU A 174 12.21 12.65 -18.65
CA LEU A 174 11.24 13.10 -17.67
C LEU A 174 11.47 14.57 -17.30
N THR A 175 10.43 15.24 -16.82
CA THR A 175 10.50 16.60 -16.26
C THR A 175 9.79 16.60 -14.90
N ALA A 176 10.47 17.04 -13.84
CA ALA A 176 9.85 17.21 -12.53
C ALA A 176 9.03 18.51 -12.48
N ARG A 177 7.78 18.41 -12.02
CA ARG A 177 6.77 19.49 -12.02
C ARG A 177 5.87 19.42 -10.81
#